data_AF-A0A966C436-F1
#
_entry.id   AF-A0A966C436-F1
#
_cell.length_a   1.000
_cell.length_b   1.000
_cell.length_c   1.000
_cell.angle_alpha   90.00
_cell.angle_beta   90.00
_cell.angle_gamma   90.00
#
_symmetry.space_group_name_H-M   'P 1'
#
loop_
_entity.id
_entity.type
_entity.pdbx_description
1 polymer ?
#
loop_
_entity_poly.entity_id
_entity_poly.type
_entity_poly.pdbx_seq_one_letter_code
_entity_poly.pdbx_strand_id
1 'polypeptide(L)' 'MWKKIRRLFVIKTKFEAFLITYALATGAVARGQHYLVQYPGWGGKLLFLAVTGAVFMAGAKMIEAIDLNRIYSSEY' A
#
# COMPACT_ATOMS: atom_id res chain seq x y z
N MET A 1 -1.57 -4.74 -27.22
CA MET A 1 -0.93 -3.89 -26.19
C MET A 1 -1.77 -3.73 -24.92
N TRP A 2 -3.11 -3.62 -25.00
CA TRP A 2 -4.03 -3.49 -23.84
C TRP A 2 -3.89 -4.57 -22.74
N LYS A 3 -3.59 -5.82 -23.11
CA LYS A 3 -3.38 -6.93 -22.17
C LYS A 3 -2.15 -6.72 -21.25
N LYS A 4 -1.11 -6.00 -21.70
CA LYS A 4 0.09 -5.70 -20.88
C LYS A 4 -0.21 -4.63 -19.82
N ILE A 5 -1.01 -3.62 -20.15
CA ILE A 5 -1.42 -2.58 -19.19
C ILE A 5 -2.28 -3.18 -18.07
N ARG A 6 -3.20 -4.09 -18.43
CA ARG A 6 -4.02 -4.80 -17.42
C ARG A 6 -3.19 -5.63 -16.44
N ARG A 7 -2.02 -6.12 -16.86
CA ARG A 7 -1.12 -6.90 -16.02
C ARG A 7 -0.40 -6.06 -14.96
N LEU A 8 -0.21 -4.75 -15.17
CA LEU A 8 0.35 -3.85 -14.16
C LEU A 8 -0.55 -3.68 -12.93
N PHE A 9 -1.86 -3.89 -13.08
CA PHE A 9 -2.84 -3.80 -11.99
C PHE A 9 -3.16 -5.16 -11.35
N VAL A 10 -2.44 -6.22 -11.71
CA VAL A 10 -2.63 -7.55 -11.16
C VAL A 10 -1.42 -7.89 -10.29
N ILE A 11 -1.66 -8.05 -9.00
CA ILE A 11 -0.64 -8.42 -8.02
C ILE A 11 -0.64 -9.95 -7.94
N LYS A 12 0.48 -10.59 -8.29
CA LYS A 12 0.63 -12.05 -8.23
C LYS A 12 1.64 -12.51 -7.20
N THR A 13 2.67 -11.71 -6.95
CA THR A 13 3.80 -12.10 -6.11
C THR A 13 3.93 -11.21 -4.88
N LYS A 14 4.51 -11.75 -3.79
CA LYS A 14 4.83 -10.98 -2.59
C LYS A 14 5.76 -9.80 -2.91
N PHE A 15 6.67 -9.99 -3.87
CA PHE A 15 7.58 -8.93 -4.33
C PHE A 15 6.83 -7.75 -4.98
N GLU A 16 5.84 -8.01 -5.83
CA GLU A 16 4.99 -6.95 -6.40
C GLU A 16 4.20 -6.21 -5.32
N ALA A 17 3.66 -6.93 -4.32
CA ALA A 17 3.00 -6.28 -3.19
C ALA A 17 3.95 -5.39 -2.37
N PHE A 18 5.20 -5.81 -2.15
CA PHE A 18 6.20 -4.96 -1.49
C PHE A 18 6.56 -3.72 -2.31
N LEU A 19 6.70 -3.85 -3.63
CA LEU A 19 6.92 -2.71 -4.53
C LEU A 19 5.77 -1.69 -4.48
N ILE A 20 4.53 -2.17 -4.48
CA ILE A 20 3.35 -1.30 -4.38
C ILE A 20 3.28 -0.65 -3.00
N THR A 21 3.53 -1.42 -1.93
CA THR A 21 3.55 -0.89 -0.56
C THR A 21 4.63 0.18 -0.40
N TYR A 22 5.80 -0.01 -1.01
CA TYR A 22 6.85 1.00 -1.05
C TYR A 22 6.39 2.26 -1.79
N ALA A 23 5.82 2.14 -2.98
CA ALA A 23 5.30 3.30 -3.73
C ALA A 23 4.22 4.07 -2.94
N LEU A 24 3.32 3.36 -2.25
CA LEU A 24 2.31 3.95 -1.38
C LEU A 24 2.94 4.64 -0.17
N ALA A 25 3.95 4.03 0.46
CA ALA A 25 4.67 4.61 1.58
C ALA A 25 5.35 5.93 1.19
N THR A 26 6.05 5.96 0.05
CA THR A 26 6.74 7.16 -0.42
C THR A 26 5.76 8.31 -0.69
N GLY A 27 4.61 8.02 -1.31
CA GLY A 27 3.55 9.01 -1.53
C GLY A 27 2.88 9.49 -0.24
N ALA A 28 2.63 8.57 0.69
CA ALA A 28 2.02 8.86 1.99
C ALA A 28 2.93 9.73 2.86
N VAL A 29 4.25 9.50 2.87
CA VAL A 29 5.20 10.33 3.61
C VAL A 29 5.27 11.73 3.02
N ALA A 30 5.34 11.89 1.69
CA ALA A 30 5.34 13.21 1.06
C ALA A 30 4.07 14.02 1.39
N ARG A 31 2.88 13.37 1.35
CA ARG A 31 1.62 13.97 1.81
C ARG A 31 1.61 14.27 3.30
N GLY A 32 2.16 13.35 4.09
CA GLY A 32 2.28 13.44 5.53
C GLY A 32 3.12 14.65 5.96
N GLN A 33 4.25 14.89 5.29
CA GLN A 33 5.07 16.08 5.54
C GLN A 33 4.29 17.36 5.25
N HIS A 34 3.45 17.35 4.21
CA HIS A 34 2.53 18.46 3.93
C HIS A 34 1.53 18.73 5.06
N TYR A 35 1.03 17.69 5.75
CA TYR A 35 0.13 17.86 6.91
C TYR A 35 0.83 18.53 8.10
N LEU A 36 2.11 18.27 8.31
CA LEU A 36 2.89 18.91 9.37
C LEU A 36 3.08 20.42 9.13
N VAL A 37 3.15 20.83 7.85
CA VAL A 37 3.31 22.24 7.47
C VAL A 37 1.96 22.97 7.44
N GLN A 38 0.90 22.35 6.91
CA GLN A 38 -0.43 22.97 6.82
C GLN A 38 -1.18 23.03 8.15
N TYR A 39 -0.99 22.04 9.02
CA TYR A 39 -1.67 21.95 10.32
C TYR A 39 -0.63 21.85 11.45
N PRO A 40 0.09 22.95 11.73
CA PRO A 40 1.10 22.98 12.78
C PRO A 40 0.44 22.70 14.13
N GLY A 41 0.85 21.61 14.79
CA GLY A 41 0.30 21.18 16.08
C GLY A 41 0.15 19.67 16.19
N TRP A 42 -0.69 19.22 17.11
CA TRP A 42 -0.89 17.79 17.37
C TRP A 42 -1.71 17.11 16.26
N GLY A 43 -2.61 17.85 15.62
CA GLY A 43 -3.46 17.37 14.51
C GLY A 43 -2.65 16.90 13.30
N GLY A 44 -1.63 17.67 12.87
CA GLY A 44 -0.75 17.28 11.77
C GLY A 44 0.04 15.99 12.05
N LYS A 45 0.48 15.80 13.30
CA LYS A 45 1.19 14.58 13.73
C LYS A 45 0.26 13.36 13.78
N LEU A 46 -0.98 13.54 14.24
CA LEU A 46 -1.99 12.47 14.22
C LEU A 46 -2.36 12.08 12.78
N LEU A 47 -2.52 13.04 11.88
CA LEU A 47 -2.77 12.79 10.46
C LEU A 47 -1.58 12.07 9.79
N PHE A 48 -0.35 12.45 10.14
CA PHE A 48 0.86 11.77 9.69
C PHE A 48 0.91 10.31 10.18
N LEU A 49 0.59 10.07 11.45
CA LEU A 49 0.54 8.73 12.01
C LEU A 49 -0.59 7.90 11.38
N ALA A 50 -1.76 8.50 11.14
CA ALA A 50 -2.88 7.83 10.51
C ALA A 50 -2.56 7.40 9.07
N VAL A 51 -1.92 8.27 8.28
CA VAL A 51 -1.59 7.94 6.88
C VAL A 51 -0.51 6.85 6.79
N THR A 52 0.48 6.89 7.67
CA THR A 52 1.52 5.85 7.73
C THR A 52 0.95 4.52 8.24
N GLY A 53 0.09 4.55 9.26
CA GLY A 53 -0.65 3.39 9.75
C GLY A 53 -1.53 2.74 8.69
N ALA A 54 -2.22 3.54 7.86
CA ALA A 54 -3.01 3.04 6.74
C ALA A 54 -2.18 2.26 5.72
N VAL A 55 -0.95 2.70 5.42
CA VAL A 55 -0.04 1.98 4.51
C VAL A 55 0.38 0.63 5.09
N PHE A 56 0.66 0.54 6.40
CA PHE A 56 0.98 -0.74 7.03
C PHE A 56 -0.17 -1.74 6.95
N MET A 57 -1.41 -1.29 7.25
CA MET A 57 -2.60 -2.14 7.12
C MET A 57 -2.81 -2.60 5.68
N ALA A 58 -2.63 -1.70 4.70
CA ALA A 58 -2.74 -2.03 3.29
C ALA A 58 -1.68 -3.07 2.86
N GLY A 59 -0.43 -2.91 3.31
CA GLY A 59 0.65 -3.86 3.04
C GLY A 59 0.35 -5.25 3.60
N ALA A 60 -0.09 -5.34 4.85
CA ALA A 60 -0.46 -6.61 5.48
C ALA A 60 -1.61 -7.31 4.72
N LYS A 61 -2.67 -6.57 4.37
CA LYS A 61 -3.80 -7.09 3.60
C LYS A 61 -3.41 -7.59 2.21
N MET A 62 -2.47 -6.93 1.52
CA MET A 62 -2.00 -7.36 0.21
C MET A 62 -1.23 -8.69 0.30
N ILE A 63 -0.38 -8.86 1.31
CA ILE A 63 0.35 -10.11 1.53
C ILE A 63 -0.64 -11.25 1.83
N GLU A 64 -1.60 -11.01 2.71
CA GLU A 64 -2.65 -11.98 3.06
C GLU A 64 -3.48 -12.37 1.83
N ALA A 65 -3.86 -11.41 0.98
CA ALA A 65 -4.60 -11.69 -0.25
C ALA A 65 -3.82 -12.58 -1.23
N ILE A 66 -2.49 -12.43 -1.30
CA ILE A 66 -1.64 -13.30 -2.14
C ILE A 66 -1.60 -14.72 -1.57
N ASP A 67 -1.43 -14.86 -0.25
CA ASP A 67 -1.42 -16.18 0.40
C ASP A 67 -2.78 -16.87 0.25
N LEU A 68 -3.89 -16.14 0.39
CA LEU A 68 -5.24 -16.66 0.18
C LEU A 68 -5.45 -17.15 -1.25
N ASN A 69 -5.05 -16.34 -2.25
CA ASN A 69 -5.13 -16.75 -3.66
C ASN A 69 -4.27 -17.98 -3.95
N ARG A 70 -3.11 -18.12 -3.31
CA ARG A 70 -2.24 -19.31 -3.47
C ARG A 70 -2.90 -20.57 -2.93
N ILE A 71 -3.52 -20.48 -1.74
CA ILE A 71 -4.22 -21.62 -1.12
C ILE A 71 -5.37 -22.06 -2.01
N TYR A 72 -6.24 -21.13 -2.41
CA TYR A 72 -7.46 -21.43 -3.16
C TYR A 72 -7.16 -21.84 -4.61
N SER A 73 -6.06 -21.35 -5.20
CA SER A 73 -5.61 -21.78 -6.53
C SER A 73 -4.93 -23.15 -6.53
N SER A 74 -4.57 -23.71 -5.37
CA SER A 74 -3.95 -25.04 -5.28
C SER A 74 -4.98 -26.17 -5.15
N GLU A 75 -6.24 -25.83 -4.88
CA GLU A 75 -7.34 -26.79 -4.64
C GLU A 75 -8.15 -27.10 -5.93
N TYR A 76 -7.77 -26.50 -7.07
CA TYR A 76 -8.34 -26.76 -8.40
C TYR A 76 -7.28 -27.21 -9.41
#